data_AF-A0AAU6WTH4-F1
#
_entry.id   AF-A0AAU6WTH4-F1
#
_cell.length_a   1.000
_cell.length_b   1.000
_cell.length_c   1.000
_cell.angle_alpha   90.00
_cell.angle_beta   90.00
_cell.angle_gamma   90.00
#
_symmetry.space_group_name_H-M   'P 1'
#
loop_
_entity.id
_entity.type
_entity.pdbx_description
1 polymer ?
#
loop_
_entity_poly.entity_id
_entity_poly.type
_entity_poly.pdbx_seq_one_letter_code
_entity_poly.pdbx_strand_id
1 'polypeptide(L)'
;MFDKQQRKLKRSARLISVLSKYGFKDMLARMNSGNKADIPVNPDEVISKGTVYERIRLVLEELGPTFVKLGQTFSNREDLLPPELIQELQKLQDKVETVEMNVEEILENEFNISVQNHFSEIKKSRSQQHPSHRCTKPSSLMEQTLF
;
A
#
# COMPACT_ATOMS: atom_id res chain seq x y z
N MET A 1 34.61 -13.79 -5.49
CA MET A 1 33.22 -14.28 -5.67
C MET A 1 32.33 -14.03 -4.44
N PHE A 2 32.88 -13.92 -3.22
CA PHE A 2 32.13 -13.71 -1.97
C PHE A 2 31.58 -12.28 -1.73
N ASP A 3 32.16 -11.24 -2.36
CA ASP A 3 31.73 -9.84 -2.15
C ASP A 3 30.36 -9.48 -2.74
N LYS A 4 29.94 -10.14 -3.84
CA LYS A 4 28.61 -9.92 -4.43
C LYS A 4 27.49 -10.48 -3.54
N GLN A 5 27.77 -11.55 -2.79
CA GLN A 5 26.81 -12.18 -1.87
C GLN A 5 26.60 -11.33 -0.61
N GLN A 6 27.68 -10.74 -0.08
CA GLN A 6 27.65 -9.83 1.07
C GLN A 6 26.74 -8.60 0.84
N ARG A 7 26.72 -8.05 -0.38
CA ARG A 7 25.83 -6.91 -0.72
C ARG A 7 24.34 -7.31 -0.79
N LYS A 8 24.02 -8.55 -1.17
CA LYS A 8 22.65 -9.07 -1.11
C LYS A 8 22.20 -9.27 0.34
N LEU A 9 23.10 -9.77 1.19
CA LEU A 9 22.83 -10.01 2.61
C LEU A 9 22.58 -8.72 3.41
N LYS A 10 23.32 -7.64 3.10
CA LYS A 10 23.10 -6.31 3.73
C LYS A 10 21.69 -5.74 3.50
N ARG A 11 21.06 -6.03 2.36
CA ARG A 11 19.70 -5.56 2.06
C ARG A 11 18.64 -6.34 2.83
N SER A 12 18.82 -7.66 2.93
CA SER A 12 17.96 -8.52 3.75
C SER A 12 18.10 -8.25 5.26
N ALA A 13 19.24 -7.72 5.71
CA ALA A 13 19.43 -7.33 7.11
C ALA A 13 18.43 -6.24 7.55
N ARG A 14 18.05 -5.31 6.67
CA ARG A 14 17.03 -4.28 6.95
C ARG A 14 15.64 -4.89 7.18
N LEU A 15 15.28 -5.91 6.39
CA LEU A 15 14.01 -6.61 6.57
C LEU A 15 13.98 -7.34 7.92
N ILE A 16 15.06 -8.04 8.25
CA ILE A 16 15.21 -8.79 9.50
C ILE A 16 15.19 -7.85 10.71
N SER A 17 15.83 -6.68 10.63
CA SER A 17 15.85 -5.71 11.72
C SER A 17 14.48 -5.11 11.97
N VAL A 18 13.76 -4.72 10.91
CA VAL A 18 12.40 -4.18 11.03
C VAL A 18 11.44 -5.24 11.60
N LEU A 19 11.44 -6.46 11.05
CA LEU A 19 10.60 -7.54 11.57
C LEU A 19 10.85 -7.82 13.05
N SER A 20 12.12 -7.76 13.47
CA SER A 20 12.50 -8.00 14.86
C SER A 20 12.05 -6.88 15.80
N LYS A 21 12.07 -5.62 15.35
CA LYS A 21 11.54 -4.46 16.07
C LYS A 21 10.05 -4.59 16.41
N TYR A 22 9.28 -5.26 15.55
CA TYR A 22 7.84 -5.52 15.75
C TYR A 22 7.52 -6.90 16.36
N GLY A 23 8.52 -7.56 16.96
CA GLY A 23 8.31 -8.79 17.74
C GLY A 23 8.18 -10.07 16.91
N PHE A 24 8.58 -10.09 15.63
CA PHE A 24 8.57 -11.30 14.79
C PHE A 24 9.84 -12.16 14.93
N LYS A 25 10.55 -12.04 16.06
CA LYS A 25 11.82 -12.75 16.31
C LYS A 25 11.63 -14.27 16.32
N ASP A 26 10.62 -14.78 17.03
CA ASP A 26 10.38 -16.23 17.14
C ASP A 26 10.01 -16.85 15.79
N MET A 27 9.27 -16.11 14.96
CA MET A 27 8.94 -16.53 13.60
C MET A 27 10.20 -16.62 12.73
N LEU A 28 11.08 -15.61 12.81
CA LEU A 28 12.36 -15.60 12.08
C LEU A 28 13.30 -16.72 12.55
N ALA A 29 13.36 -16.97 13.85
CA ALA A 29 14.18 -18.03 14.44
C ALA A 29 13.74 -19.42 13.96
N ARG A 30 12.43 -19.64 13.80
CA ARG A 30 11.89 -20.90 13.25
C ARG A 30 12.18 -21.06 11.76
N MET A 31 12.09 -19.98 10.98
CA MET A 31 12.35 -20.00 9.55
C MET A 31 13.82 -20.27 9.23
N ASN A 32 14.74 -19.83 10.09
CA ASN A 32 16.18 -20.02 9.93
C ASN A 32 16.69 -21.21 10.77
N SER A 33 16.12 -22.40 10.55
CA SER A 33 16.37 -23.63 11.33
C SER A 33 17.83 -24.14 11.33
N GLY A 34 18.74 -23.54 10.55
CA GLY A 34 20.15 -23.93 10.50
C GLY A 34 21.15 -22.95 11.13
N ASN A 35 20.75 -21.69 11.36
CA ASN A 35 21.65 -20.67 11.89
C ASN A 35 20.92 -19.86 12.96
N LYS A 36 21.29 -20.08 14.23
CA LYS A 36 21.12 -19.07 15.28
C LYS A 36 21.96 -17.86 14.90
N ALA A 37 21.51 -17.08 13.93
CA ALA A 37 22.01 -15.73 13.77
C ALA A 37 21.59 -15.00 15.04
N ASP A 38 22.57 -14.52 15.81
CA ASP A 38 22.34 -13.54 16.85
C ASP A 38 21.77 -12.30 16.17
N ILE A 39 20.45 -12.27 15.99
CA ILE A 39 19.75 -11.08 15.52
C ILE A 39 19.93 -10.08 16.67
N PRO A 40 20.71 -9.00 16.47
CA PRO A 40 20.87 -7.98 17.49
C PRO A 40 19.52 -7.28 17.60
N VAL A 41 18.79 -7.60 18.65
CA VAL A 41 17.51 -6.97 18.98
C VAL A 41 17.72 -6.30 20.31
N ASN A 42 17.52 -4.99 20.35
CA ASN A 42 17.49 -4.25 21.59
C ASN A 42 16.13 -4.54 22.27
N PRO A 43 16.08 -5.26 23.39
CA PRO A 43 14.81 -5.64 24.04
C PRO A 43 13.95 -4.42 24.40
N ASP A 44 14.61 -3.29 24.65
CA ASP A 44 13.99 -2.03 25.03
C ASP A 44 13.26 -1.31 23.87
N GLU A 45 13.51 -1.72 22.61
CA GLU A 45 12.91 -1.13 21.40
C GLU A 45 11.77 -1.96 20.80
N VAL A 46 11.44 -3.12 21.37
CA VAL A 46 10.43 -4.01 20.79
C VAL A 46 9.03 -3.41 20.95
N ILE A 47 8.46 -2.95 19.84
CA ILE A 47 7.10 -2.42 19.78
C ILE A 47 6.13 -3.59 19.88
N SER A 48 5.77 -3.91 21.13
CA SER A 48 4.88 -5.03 21.48
C SER A 48 3.41 -4.59 21.64
N LYS A 49 3.14 -3.28 21.54
CA LYS A 49 1.80 -2.72 21.69
C LYS A 49 0.99 -2.96 20.41
N GLY A 50 -0.29 -3.30 20.59
CA GLY A 50 -1.21 -3.53 19.47
C GLY A 50 -1.38 -5.00 19.09
N THR A 51 -2.30 -5.25 18.16
CA THR A 51 -2.59 -6.60 17.66
C THR A 51 -1.46 -7.10 16.75
N VAL A 52 -1.41 -8.41 16.48
CA VAL A 52 -0.46 -8.97 15.49
C VAL A 52 -0.64 -8.29 14.13
N TYR A 53 -1.88 -8.03 13.73
CA TYR A 53 -2.22 -7.42 12.45
C TYR A 53 -1.76 -5.96 12.34
N GLU A 54 -1.90 -5.20 13.43
CA GLU A 54 -1.39 -3.83 13.49
C GLU A 54 0.14 -3.80 13.35
N ARG A 55 0.85 -4.74 13.98
CA ARG A 55 2.30 -4.86 13.82
C ARG A 55 2.69 -5.24 12.39
N ILE A 56 1.91 -6.06 11.69
CA ILE A 56 2.13 -6.35 10.26
C ILE A 56 2.00 -5.07 9.41
N ARG A 57 0.96 -4.26 9.65
CA ARG A 57 0.79 -2.98 8.97
C ARG A 57 2.01 -2.07 9.17
N LEU A 58 2.44 -1.88 10.41
CA LEU A 58 3.58 -1.02 10.76
C LEU A 58 4.90 -1.52 10.15
N VAL A 59 5.11 -2.84 10.10
CA VAL A 59 6.24 -3.43 9.37
C VAL A 59 6.22 -3.00 7.89
N LEU A 60 5.08 -3.11 7.21
CA LEU A 60 4.97 -2.76 5.79
C LEU A 60 5.23 -1.26 5.54
N GLU A 61 4.76 -0.38 6.44
CA GLU A 61 5.04 1.06 6.40
C GLU A 61 6.55 1.36 6.56
N GLU A 62 7.21 0.74 7.53
CA GLU A 62 8.64 0.98 7.82
C GLU A 62 9.57 0.38 6.74
N LEU A 63 9.14 -0.71 6.09
CA LEU A 63 9.83 -1.27 4.94
C LEU A 63 9.73 -0.38 3.69
N GLY A 64 8.73 0.50 3.63
CA GLY A 64 8.61 1.57 2.65
C GLY A 64 7.63 1.29 1.50
N PRO A 65 7.60 2.18 0.49
CA PRO A 65 6.48 2.30 -0.46
C PRO A 65 6.23 1.04 -1.30
N THR A 66 7.26 0.23 -1.56
CA THR A 66 7.10 -1.05 -2.26
C THR A 66 6.24 -2.04 -1.46
N PHE A 67 6.48 -2.14 -0.16
CA PHE A 67 5.74 -3.05 0.72
C PHE A 67 4.35 -2.53 1.05
N VAL A 68 4.18 -1.21 1.15
CA VAL A 68 2.87 -0.56 1.23
C VAL A 68 2.00 -0.93 0.03
N LYS A 69 2.52 -0.84 -1.20
CA LYS A 69 1.79 -1.24 -2.42
C LYS A 69 1.42 -2.73 -2.44
N LEU A 70 2.29 -3.60 -1.92
CA LEU A 70 1.97 -5.02 -1.76
C LEU A 70 0.81 -5.20 -0.78
N GLY A 71 0.86 -4.53 0.37
CA GLY A 71 -0.23 -4.51 1.35
C GLY A 71 -1.56 -4.05 0.76
N GLN A 72 -1.53 -2.97 -0.04
CA GLN A 72 -2.71 -2.48 -0.78
C GLN A 72 -3.25 -3.54 -1.76
N THR A 73 -2.38 -4.23 -2.50
CA THR A 73 -2.77 -5.29 -3.44
C THR A 73 -3.43 -6.47 -2.71
N PHE A 74 -2.87 -6.88 -1.57
CA PHE A 74 -3.42 -7.96 -0.76
C PHE A 74 -4.69 -7.57 0.00
N SER A 75 -4.87 -6.29 0.34
CA SER A 75 -6.09 -5.82 1.03
C SER A 75 -7.37 -6.02 0.22
N ASN A 76 -7.26 -6.17 -1.11
CA ASN A 76 -8.38 -6.44 -2.00
C ASN A 76 -8.66 -7.94 -2.20
N ARG A 77 -7.88 -8.82 -1.55
CA ARG A 77 -7.96 -10.28 -1.67
C ARG A 77 -8.47 -10.91 -0.37
N GLU A 78 -9.78 -10.78 -0.17
CA GLU A 78 -10.51 -11.32 0.99
C GLU A 78 -10.47 -12.85 1.09
N ASP A 79 -10.05 -13.53 0.02
CA ASP A 79 -9.89 -14.98 -0.06
C ASP A 79 -8.61 -15.50 0.63
N LEU A 80 -7.62 -14.63 0.88
CA LEU A 80 -6.29 -15.05 1.33
C LEU A 80 -5.94 -14.67 2.77
N LEU A 81 -6.57 -13.63 3.32
CA LEU A 81 -6.17 -13.01 4.58
C LEU A 81 -7.35 -12.95 5.56
N PRO A 82 -7.08 -13.06 6.87
CA PRO A 82 -8.12 -12.87 7.88
C PRO A 82 -8.70 -11.45 7.81
N PRO A 83 -10.01 -11.28 8.08
CA PRO A 83 -10.69 -10.00 7.95
C PRO A 83 -10.07 -8.89 8.81
N GLU A 84 -9.53 -9.24 9.98
CA GLU A 84 -8.85 -8.31 10.88
C GLU A 84 -7.54 -7.77 10.26
N LEU A 85 -6.82 -8.60 9.51
CA LEU A 85 -5.63 -8.15 8.79
C LEU A 85 -6.00 -7.25 7.61
N ILE A 86 -7.08 -7.57 6.90
CA ILE A 86 -7.56 -6.76 5.78
C ILE A 86 -7.93 -5.36 6.27
N GLN A 87 -8.61 -5.24 7.41
CA GLN A 87 -8.92 -3.95 8.02
C GLN A 87 -7.66 -3.12 8.34
N GLU A 88 -6.60 -3.76 8.83
CA GLU A 88 -5.33 -3.06 9.06
C GLU A 88 -4.64 -2.66 7.74
N LEU A 89 -4.62 -3.54 6.73
CA LEU A 89 -4.02 -3.24 5.43
C LEU A 89 -4.80 -2.17 4.65
N GLN A 90 -6.11 -2.06 4.84
CA GLN A 90 -6.92 -0.97 4.27
C GLN A 90 -6.48 0.41 4.78
N LYS A 91 -5.92 0.49 6.00
CA LYS A 91 -5.37 1.76 6.52
C LYS A 91 -4.11 2.21 5.80
N LEU A 92 -3.44 1.33 5.04
CA LEU A 92 -2.31 1.67 4.17
C LEU A 92 -2.74 2.38 2.88
N GLN A 93 -4.03 2.39 2.57
CA GLN A 93 -4.55 3.08 1.40
C GLN A 93 -4.58 4.58 1.69
N ASP A 94 -4.15 5.40 0.73
CA ASP A 94 -4.20 6.85 0.84
C ASP A 94 -5.66 7.27 0.99
N LYS A 95 -6.05 7.64 2.21
CA LYS A 95 -7.22 8.50 2.41
C LYS A 95 -6.78 9.89 1.98
N VAL A 96 -6.94 10.19 0.68
CA VAL A 96 -6.80 11.56 0.20
C VAL A 96 -7.94 12.36 0.84
N GLU A 97 -7.58 13.09 1.89
CA GLU A 97 -8.48 14.06 2.50
C GLU A 97 -8.82 15.10 1.43
N THR A 98 -10.11 15.27 1.14
CA THR A 98 -10.53 16.22 0.13
C THR A 98 -10.30 17.62 0.67
N VAL A 99 -9.18 18.22 0.29
CA VAL A 99 -8.91 19.62 0.61
C VAL A 99 -9.82 20.48 -0.25
N GLU A 100 -10.49 21.45 0.38
CA GLU A 100 -11.25 22.48 -0.35
C GLU A 100 -10.25 23.41 -1.05
N MET A 101 -9.90 23.04 -2.28
CA MET A 101 -9.10 23.88 -3.16
C MET A 101 -10.02 24.73 -4.06
N ASN A 102 -9.62 25.99 -4.27
CA ASN A 102 -10.19 26.90 -5.26
C ASN A 102 -9.53 26.58 -6.61
N VAL A 103 -10.16 25.68 -7.37
CA VAL A 103 -9.56 25.12 -8.59
C VAL A 103 -9.45 26.20 -9.66
N GLU A 104 -10.42 27.11 -9.71
CA GLU A 104 -10.49 28.24 -10.61
C GLU A 104 -9.27 29.15 -10.43
N GLU A 105 -9.00 29.58 -9.19
CA GLU A 105 -7.86 30.44 -8.88
C GLU A 105 -6.51 29.80 -9.20
N ILE A 106 -6.35 28.50 -8.92
CA ILE A 106 -5.12 27.77 -9.25
C ILE A 106 -4.92 27.71 -10.77
N LEU A 107 -5.98 27.46 -11.54
CA LEU A 107 -5.91 27.40 -13.00
C LEU A 107 -5.54 28.77 -13.60
N GLU A 108 -6.11 29.86 -13.08
CA GLU A 108 -5.78 31.21 -13.54
C GLU A 108 -4.34 31.58 -13.23
N ASN A 109 -3.85 31.26 -12.03
CA ASN A 109 -2.51 31.62 -11.59
C ASN A 109 -1.40 30.77 -12.24
N GLU A 110 -1.60 29.46 -12.39
CA GLU A 110 -0.57 28.55 -12.93
C GLU A 110 -0.51 28.56 -14.45
N PHE A 111 -1.66 28.71 -15.13
CA PHE A 111 -1.73 28.68 -16.59
C PHE A 111 -1.88 30.05 -17.23
N ASN A 112 -2.06 31.12 -16.43
CA ASN A 112 -2.25 32.49 -16.89
C ASN A 112 -3.40 32.61 -17.92
N ILE A 113 -4.45 31.81 -17.69
CA ILE A 113 -5.67 31.76 -18.51
C ILE A 113 -6.82 32.40 -17.76
N SER A 114 -7.85 32.85 -18.48
CA SER A 114 -9.13 33.18 -17.86
C SER A 114 -10.05 31.96 -17.92
N VAL A 115 -10.40 31.40 -16.77
CA VAL A 115 -11.15 30.13 -16.70
C VAL A 115 -12.49 30.22 -17.43
N GLN A 116 -13.16 31.37 -17.34
CA GLN A 116 -14.46 31.63 -17.99
C GLN A 116 -14.41 31.57 -19.53
N ASN A 117 -13.26 31.85 -20.13
CA ASN A 117 -13.09 31.84 -21.59
C ASN A 117 -12.72 30.44 -22.14
N HIS A 118 -12.28 29.53 -21.27
CA HIS A 118 -11.72 28.24 -21.68
C HIS A 118 -12.54 27.04 -21.22
N PHE A 119 -13.39 27.18 -20.21
CA PHE A 119 -14.21 26.10 -19.67
C PHE A 119 -15.69 26.51 -19.61
N SER A 120 -16.58 25.66 -20.11
CA SER A 120 -18.04 25.89 -20.05
C SER A 120 -18.64 25.53 -18.68
N GLU A 121 -18.08 24.55 -17.97
CA GLU A 121 -18.51 24.14 -16.63
C GLU A 121 -17.35 23.40 -15.92
N ILE A 122 -17.12 23.70 -14.63
CA ILE A 122 -16.19 22.96 -13.77
C ILE A 122 -16.99 22.24 -12.69
N LYS A 123 -17.02 20.91 -12.77
CA LYS A 123 -17.77 20.08 -11.82
C LYS A 123 -16.87 19.58 -10.70
N LYS A 124 -17.15 19.99 -9.46
CA LYS A 124 -16.45 19.52 -8.26
C LYS A 124 -17.00 18.17 -7.82
N SER A 125 -16.39 17.08 -8.28
CA SER A 125 -16.69 15.73 -7.76
C SER A 125 -15.74 15.38 -6.63
N ARG A 126 -16.26 14.97 -5.46
CA ARG A 126 -15.45 14.27 -4.46
C ARG A 126 -14.88 13.03 -5.12
N SER A 127 -13.56 12.89 -5.15
CA SER A 127 -12.91 11.66 -5.61
C SER A 127 -13.20 10.56 -4.59
N GLN A 128 -14.39 9.96 -4.68
CA GLN A 128 -14.60 8.64 -4.15
C GLN A 128 -13.77 7.74 -5.05
N GLN A 129 -12.57 7.38 -4.62
CA GLN A 129 -11.86 6.25 -5.21
C GLN A 129 -12.74 5.02 -4.98
N HIS A 130 -13.61 4.72 -5.93
CA HIS A 130 -14.31 3.44 -5.95
C HIS A 130 -13.25 2.35 -6.16
N PRO A 131 -13.27 1.28 -5.36
CA PRO A 131 -12.45 0.11 -5.63
C PRO A 131 -12.82 -0.38 -7.02
N SER A 132 -11.81 -0.83 -7.76
CA SER A 132 -11.88 -1.30 -9.15
C SER A 132 -13.09 -2.23 -9.38
N HIS A 133 -14.24 -1.66 -9.72
CA HIS A 133 -15.42 -2.44 -10.06
C HIS A 133 -15.27 -2.90 -11.50
N ARG A 134 -14.78 -4.15 -11.61
CA ARG A 134 -15.15 -5.17 -12.59
C ARG A 134 -15.94 -4.61 -13.78
N CYS A 135 -15.22 -4.28 -14.85
CA CYS A 135 -15.81 -3.93 -16.14
C CYS A 135 -16.49 -5.19 -16.72
N THR A 136 -17.80 -5.35 -16.49
CA THR A 136 -18.63 -6.24 -17.30
C THR A 136 -19.25 -5.39 -18.39
N LYS A 137 -18.93 -5.70 -19.64
CA LYS A 137 -19.48 -5.00 -20.81
C LYS A 137 -21.01 -5.19 -20.83
N PRO A 138 -21.81 -4.14 -21.10
CA PRO A 138 -23.16 -4.34 -21.56
C PRO A 138 -23.08 -4.66 -23.06
N SER A 139 -23.27 -5.92 -23.44
CA SER A 139 -23.44 -6.31 -24.85
C SER A 139 -24.88 -6.74 -25.06
N SER A 140 -25.76 -5.75 -25.20
CA SER A 140 -27.08 -5.95 -25.78
C SER A 140 -27.32 -4.90 -26.87
N LEU A 141 -27.80 -5.40 -28.01
CA LEU A 141 -28.37 -4.76 -29.19
C LEU A 141 -27.41 -4.73 -30.39
N MET A 142 -27.55 -5.74 -31.26
CA MET A 142 -28.26 -5.70 -32.57
C MET A 142 -27.18 -5.60 -33.67
N GLU A 143 -27.21 -6.28 -34.81
CA GLU A 143 -28.21 -7.06 -35.52
C GLU A 143 -27.46 -7.79 -36.66
N GLN A 144 -28.10 -8.83 -37.22
CA GLN A 144 -28.09 -9.18 -38.64
C GLN A 144 -26.92 -9.97 -39.31
N THR A 145 -27.33 -11.15 -39.80
CA THR A 145 -26.98 -11.83 -41.08
C THR A 145 -25.74 -12.75 -41.13
N LEU A 146 -25.93 -14.08 -41.19
CA LEU A 146 -26.00 -14.89 -42.42
C LEU A 146 -26.02 -16.41 -42.09
N PHE A 147 -26.97 -17.09 -42.76
CA PHE A 147 -27.28 -18.53 -42.83
C PHE A 147 -27.90 -19.24 -41.62
#